data_AF-A0A950PJW8-F1
#
_entry.id   AF-A0A950PJW8-F1
#
_cell.length_a   1.000
_cell.length_b   1.000
_cell.length_c   1.000
_cell.angle_alpha   90.00
_cell.angle_beta   90.00
_cell.angle_gamma   90.00
#
_symmetry.space_group_name_H-M   'P 1'
#
loop_
_entity.id
_entity.type
_entity.pdbx_description
1 polymer ?
#
loop_
_entity_poly.entity_id
_entity_poly.type
_entity_poly.pdbx_seq_one_letter_code
_entity_poly.pdbx_strand_id
1 'polypeptide(L)'
;PPPHDPLTDTIRALATPTGFPRLPETADRTEHSEGKLRRLLIAYRHGGPGAVHAADQVLPADPGTMAAAVQAIASRRAGLAELTVTANQITDAAAGIQIRLGPDDTWYPFTSSHQDWRPAPGASPDPATAYSTARRARQARPTRL
;
A
#
# COMPACT_ATOMS: atom_id res chain seq x y z
N PRO A 1 11.56 24.60 -1.53
CA PRO A 1 11.36 23.32 -2.25
C PRO A 1 11.08 22.23 -1.21
N PRO A 2 10.10 21.33 -1.41
CA PRO A 2 9.98 20.16 -0.54
C PRO A 2 11.30 19.37 -0.62
N PRO A 3 11.73 18.70 0.47
CA PRO A 3 12.94 17.90 0.44
C PRO A 3 12.86 16.89 -0.70
N HIS A 4 13.96 16.75 -1.44
CA HIS A 4 14.08 15.75 -2.48
C HIS A 4 13.88 14.37 -1.84
N ASP A 5 12.90 13.62 -2.35
CA ASP A 5 12.75 12.20 -2.04
C ASP A 5 13.21 11.40 -3.27
N PRO A 6 14.46 10.90 -3.27
CA PRO A 6 15.04 10.19 -4.39
C PRO A 6 14.22 8.96 -4.82
N LEU A 7 13.54 8.30 -3.88
CA LEU A 7 12.73 7.14 -4.17
C LEU A 7 11.48 7.54 -4.96
N THR A 8 10.68 8.47 -4.44
CA THR A 8 9.49 8.96 -5.15
C THR A 8 9.87 9.60 -6.48
N ASP A 9 10.98 10.34 -6.57
CA ASP A 9 11.43 10.94 -7.82
C ASP A 9 11.80 9.87 -8.86
N THR A 10 12.47 8.79 -8.45
CA THR A 10 12.75 7.62 -9.30
C THR A 10 11.46 6.97 -9.79
N ILE A 11 10.49 6.74 -8.90
CA ILE A 11 9.21 6.13 -9.26
C ILE A 11 8.38 7.05 -10.16
N ARG A 12 8.39 8.35 -9.91
CA ARG A 12 7.73 9.37 -10.75
C ARG A 12 8.31 9.35 -12.17
N ALA A 13 9.64 9.26 -12.30
CA ALA A 13 10.29 9.15 -13.61
C ALA A 13 9.89 7.86 -14.34
N LEU A 14 9.93 6.71 -13.65
CA LEU A 14 9.53 5.41 -14.18
C LEU A 14 8.04 5.31 -14.53
N ALA A 15 7.17 6.12 -13.91
CA ALA A 15 5.74 6.11 -14.15
C ALA A 15 5.34 6.69 -15.53
N THR A 16 6.28 7.35 -16.22
CA THR A 16 6.07 7.92 -17.55
C THR A 16 6.19 6.87 -18.67
N PRO A 17 5.57 7.07 -19.85
CA PRO A 17 5.70 6.15 -20.98
C PRO A 17 7.15 5.92 -21.43
N THR A 18 8.00 6.95 -21.35
CA THR A 18 9.42 6.88 -21.71
C THR A 18 10.30 6.35 -20.59
N GLY A 19 9.84 6.44 -19.33
CA GLY A 19 10.56 5.95 -18.16
C GLY A 19 10.37 4.45 -17.91
N PHE A 20 9.17 3.90 -18.11
CA PHE A 20 8.90 2.49 -17.82
C PHE A 20 9.82 1.49 -18.53
N PRO A 21 10.20 1.68 -19.82
CA PRO A 21 11.18 0.81 -20.47
C PRO A 21 12.56 0.78 -19.80
N ARG A 22 12.91 1.77 -18.97
CA ARG A 22 14.19 1.85 -18.24
C ARG A 22 14.18 1.14 -16.89
N LEU A 23 13.10 0.42 -16.56
CA LEU A 23 12.98 -0.27 -15.27
C LEU A 23 14.12 -1.26 -15.01
N PRO A 24 14.57 -2.11 -15.95
CA PRO A 24 15.71 -3.00 -15.72
C PRO A 24 17.00 -2.24 -15.40
N GLU A 25 17.36 -1.23 -16.20
CA GLU A 25 18.54 -0.39 -15.96
C GLU A 25 18.45 0.34 -14.60
N THR A 26 17.26 0.80 -14.23
CA THR A 26 17.05 1.46 -12.94
C THR A 26 17.19 0.48 -11.78
N ALA A 27 16.74 -0.77 -11.94
CA ALA A 27 16.95 -1.82 -10.95
C ALA A 27 18.43 -2.22 -10.81
N ASP A 28 19.22 -2.16 -11.89
CA ASP A 28 20.67 -2.43 -11.81
C ASP A 28 21.43 -1.29 -11.13
N ARG A 29 20.94 -0.06 -11.29
CA ARG A 29 21.57 1.17 -10.75
C ARG A 29 21.09 1.57 -9.36
N THR A 30 19.95 1.05 -8.93
CA THR A 30 19.41 1.25 -7.58
C THR A 30 19.54 -0.07 -6.83
N GLU A 31 19.69 -0.08 -5.52
CA GLU A 31 19.73 -1.32 -4.73
C GLU A 31 18.34 -1.99 -4.62
N HIS A 32 17.49 -1.84 -5.64
CA HIS A 32 16.12 -2.31 -5.68
C HIS A 32 15.91 -3.32 -6.79
N SER A 33 15.30 -4.45 -6.44
CA SER A 33 14.88 -5.41 -7.45
C SER A 33 13.81 -4.83 -8.39
N GLU A 34 13.76 -5.31 -9.62
CA GLU A 34 12.70 -4.94 -10.56
C GLU A 34 11.30 -5.21 -9.99
N GLY A 35 11.14 -6.31 -9.23
CA GLY A 35 9.90 -6.66 -8.56
C GLY A 35 9.46 -5.60 -7.55
N LYS A 36 10.40 -5.07 -6.77
CA LYS A 36 10.15 -3.95 -5.84
C LYS A 36 9.74 -2.70 -6.61
N LEU A 37 10.48 -2.31 -7.65
CA LEU A 37 10.15 -1.12 -8.47
C LEU A 37 8.77 -1.23 -9.13
N ARG A 38 8.41 -2.41 -9.68
CA ARG A 38 7.06 -2.65 -10.22
C ARG A 38 5.98 -2.50 -9.16
N ARG A 39 6.22 -2.98 -7.92
CA ARG A 39 5.27 -2.83 -6.80
C ARG A 39 5.09 -1.36 -6.43
N LEU A 40 6.18 -0.61 -6.31
CA LEU A 40 6.15 0.82 -5.99
C LEU A 40 5.48 1.65 -7.10
N LEU A 41 5.66 1.29 -8.37
CA LEU A 41 4.94 1.90 -9.49
C LEU A 41 3.42 1.68 -9.38
N ILE A 42 2.98 0.48 -9.00
CA ILE A 42 1.56 0.20 -8.77
C ILE A 42 1.03 1.06 -7.61
N ALA A 43 1.80 1.15 -6.52
CA ALA A 43 1.45 2.01 -5.38
C ALA A 43 1.31 3.48 -5.81
N TYR A 44 2.30 4.01 -6.53
CA TYR A 44 2.29 5.37 -7.05
C TYR A 44 1.08 5.66 -7.94
N ARG A 45 0.68 4.71 -8.80
CA ARG A 45 -0.52 4.86 -9.63
C ARG A 45 -1.82 4.86 -8.82
N HIS A 46 -1.84 4.24 -7.65
CA HIS A 46 -3.03 4.16 -6.80
C HIS A 46 -3.15 5.30 -5.78
N GLY A 47 -2.04 5.93 -5.40
CA GLY A 47 -2.06 6.94 -4.35
C GLY A 47 -0.84 7.86 -4.30
N GLY A 48 -0.07 7.96 -5.38
CA GLY A 48 1.03 8.90 -5.48
C GLY A 48 2.19 8.62 -4.50
N PRO A 49 2.94 9.66 -4.09
CA PRO A 49 4.11 9.55 -3.22
C PRO A 49 3.85 8.86 -1.87
N GLY A 50 2.75 9.18 -1.18
CA GLY A 50 2.43 8.58 0.11
C GLY A 50 2.24 7.07 0.01
N ALA A 51 1.62 6.60 -1.08
CA ALA A 51 1.49 5.18 -1.38
C ALA A 51 2.84 4.49 -1.63
N VAL A 52 3.81 5.19 -2.23
CA VAL A 52 5.18 4.66 -2.44
C VAL A 52 5.83 4.40 -1.08
N HIS A 53 5.80 5.36 -0.15
CA HIS A 53 6.36 5.17 1.19
C HIS A 53 5.66 4.06 1.97
N ALA A 54 4.33 4.02 1.93
CA ALA A 54 3.55 2.96 2.59
C ALA A 54 3.85 1.56 2.01
N ALA A 55 4.19 1.46 0.72
CA ALA A 55 4.53 0.21 0.05
C ALA A 55 6.00 -0.19 0.22
N ASP A 56 6.90 0.77 0.38
CA ASP A 56 8.35 0.58 0.46
C ASP A 56 8.78 -0.01 1.80
N GLN A 57 8.32 0.60 2.89
CA GLN A 57 8.77 0.24 4.24
C GLN A 57 7.65 0.30 5.28
N VAL A 58 7.90 -0.39 6.38
CA VAL A 58 7.10 -0.26 7.61
C VAL A 58 7.48 1.07 8.25
N LEU A 59 6.48 1.89 8.55
CA LEU A 59 6.69 3.20 9.18
C LEU A 59 6.25 3.13 10.66
N PRO A 60 6.91 3.86 11.56
CA PRO A 60 6.36 4.07 12.90
C PRO A 60 5.02 4.79 12.79
N ALA A 61 4.07 4.40 13.62
CA ALA A 61 2.76 5.04 13.72
C ALA A 61 2.38 5.20 15.19
N ASP A 62 1.62 6.25 15.48
CA ASP A 62 1.08 6.50 16.81
C ASP A 62 0.13 5.36 17.23
N PRO A 63 0.36 4.69 18.38
CA PRO A 63 -0.49 3.59 18.83
C PRO A 63 -1.98 3.98 19.01
N GLY A 64 -2.26 5.22 19.42
CA GLY A 64 -3.64 5.72 19.57
C GLY A 64 -4.37 5.78 18.23
N THR A 65 -3.69 6.28 17.20
CA THR A 65 -4.18 6.33 15.82
C THR A 65 -4.46 4.92 15.29
N MET A 66 -3.56 3.97 15.53
CA MET A 66 -3.75 2.57 15.14
C MET A 66 -4.93 1.92 15.85
N ALA A 67 -5.08 2.15 17.17
CA ALA A 67 -6.20 1.62 17.95
C ALA A 67 -7.54 2.19 17.48
N ALA A 68 -7.61 3.50 17.21
CA ALA A 68 -8.81 4.14 16.67
C ALA A 68 -9.18 3.59 15.28
N ALA A 69 -8.17 3.35 14.43
CA ALA A 69 -8.37 2.76 13.11
C ALA A 69 -8.89 1.31 13.20
N VAL A 70 -8.37 0.49 14.11
CA VAL A 70 -8.89 -0.87 14.37
C VAL A 70 -10.37 -0.82 14.75
N GLN A 71 -10.78 0.09 15.64
CA GLN A 71 -12.19 0.25 16.02
C GLN A 71 -13.06 0.68 14.83
N ALA A 72 -12.58 1.64 14.03
CA ALA A 72 -13.28 2.10 12.84
C ALA A 72 -13.50 0.95 11.82
N ILE A 73 -12.51 0.08 11.62
CA ILE A 73 -12.62 -1.10 10.74
C ILE A 73 -13.56 -2.14 11.36
N ALA A 74 -13.42 -2.42 12.66
CA ALA A 74 -14.24 -3.40 13.37
C ALA A 74 -15.74 -3.11 13.25
N SER A 75 -16.13 -1.82 13.26
CA SER A 75 -17.52 -1.40 13.07
C SER A 75 -18.11 -1.68 11.68
N ARG A 76 -17.27 -1.86 10.65
CA ARG A 76 -17.70 -2.01 9.24
C ARG A 76 -17.45 -3.40 8.65
N ARG A 77 -16.61 -4.21 9.30
CA ARG A 77 -16.29 -5.56 8.82
C ARG A 77 -17.36 -6.56 9.23
N ALA A 78 -17.59 -7.56 8.37
CA ALA A 78 -18.38 -8.73 8.74
C ALA A 78 -17.43 -9.82 9.25
N GLY A 79 -17.62 -10.26 10.50
CA GLY A 79 -16.83 -11.32 11.11
C GLY A 79 -15.99 -10.87 12.31
N LEU A 80 -15.58 -11.85 13.11
CA LEU A 80 -14.87 -11.67 14.38
C LEU A 80 -13.39 -12.08 14.31
N ALA A 81 -12.88 -12.42 13.13
CA ALA A 81 -11.45 -12.75 12.96
C ALA A 81 -10.57 -11.62 13.50
N GLU A 82 -9.43 -11.93 14.11
CA GLU A 82 -8.59 -10.91 14.72
C GLU A 82 -7.91 -10.02 13.66
N LEU A 83 -7.82 -8.71 13.93
CA LEU A 83 -6.96 -7.81 13.16
C LEU A 83 -5.59 -7.78 13.82
N THR A 84 -4.54 -7.98 13.04
CA THR A 84 -3.17 -7.83 13.52
C THR A 84 -2.66 -6.43 13.20
N VAL A 85 -2.08 -5.76 14.18
CA VAL A 85 -1.44 -4.45 14.01
C VAL A 85 0.07 -4.60 14.10
N THR A 86 0.79 -4.09 13.10
CA THR A 86 2.26 -4.04 13.09
C THR A 86 2.69 -2.64 12.65
N ALA A 87 3.14 -1.82 13.59
CA ALA A 87 3.49 -0.41 13.37
C ALA A 87 2.38 0.33 12.60
N ASN A 88 2.63 0.80 11.37
CA ASN A 88 1.63 1.49 10.53
C ASN A 88 0.67 0.55 9.76
N GLN A 89 0.68 -0.76 10.01
CA GLN A 89 -0.08 -1.74 9.22
C GLN A 89 -1.21 -2.36 10.04
N ILE A 90 -2.40 -2.46 9.44
CA ILE A 90 -3.52 -3.25 9.98
C ILE A 90 -3.81 -4.36 8.98
N THR A 91 -3.74 -5.61 9.43
CA THR A 91 -3.86 -6.81 8.60
C THR A 91 -5.07 -7.63 9.01
N ASP A 92 -5.88 -7.98 8.01
CA ASP A 92 -6.94 -8.97 8.08
C ASP A 92 -6.55 -10.15 7.19
N ALA A 93 -5.89 -11.14 7.79
CA ALA A 93 -5.39 -12.31 7.07
C ALA A 93 -6.53 -13.16 6.49
N ALA A 94 -7.67 -13.24 7.20
CA ALA A 94 -8.84 -14.01 6.76
C ALA A 94 -9.47 -13.39 5.50
N ALA A 95 -9.51 -12.06 5.41
CA ALA A 95 -9.99 -11.37 4.22
C ALA A 95 -8.90 -11.19 3.13
N GLY A 96 -7.63 -11.47 3.44
CA GLY A 96 -6.51 -11.20 2.56
C GLY A 96 -6.36 -9.70 2.27
N ILE A 97 -6.56 -8.87 3.29
CA ILE A 97 -6.52 -7.41 3.22
C ILE A 97 -5.46 -6.88 4.18
N GLN A 98 -4.75 -5.84 3.76
CA GLN A 98 -3.92 -5.03 4.65
C GLN A 98 -4.14 -3.57 4.27
N ILE A 99 -4.22 -2.68 5.25
CA ILE A 99 -4.13 -1.24 5.02
C ILE A 99 -2.91 -0.70 5.75
N ARG A 100 -2.27 0.32 5.18
CA ARG A 100 -1.07 0.93 5.76
C ARG A 100 -1.22 2.44 5.84
N LEU A 101 -0.94 3.01 6.99
CA LEU A 101 -0.92 4.46 7.18
C LEU A 101 0.36 5.03 6.54
N GLY A 102 0.21 5.95 5.59
CA GLY A 102 1.31 6.68 4.99
C GLY A 102 1.75 7.87 5.84
N PRO A 103 2.86 8.53 5.47
CA PRO A 103 3.38 9.72 6.17
C PRO A 103 2.51 10.97 5.98
N ASP A 104 1.47 10.88 5.17
CA ASP A 104 0.52 11.92 4.79
C ASP A 104 -0.87 11.70 5.41
N ASP A 105 -0.91 10.95 6.53
CA ASP A 105 -2.13 10.58 7.27
C ASP A 105 -3.21 9.90 6.42
N THR A 106 -2.81 9.29 5.30
CA THR A 106 -3.69 8.58 4.38
C THR A 106 -3.50 7.07 4.50
N TRP A 107 -4.61 6.32 4.52
CA TRP A 107 -4.60 4.86 4.55
C TRP A 107 -4.55 4.30 3.14
N TYR A 108 -3.52 3.49 2.86
CA TYR A 108 -3.26 2.88 1.57
C TYR A 108 -3.67 1.40 1.58
N PRO A 109 -4.59 0.98 0.68
CA PRO A 109 -5.03 -0.41 0.54
C PRO A 109 -3.99 -1.34 -0.06
N PHE A 110 -3.95 -2.56 0.46
CA PHE A 110 -3.20 -3.70 -0.07
C PHE A 110 -4.07 -4.95 -0.04
N THR A 111 -3.85 -5.83 -1.03
CA THR A 111 -4.53 -7.12 -1.15
C THR A 111 -3.50 -8.24 -1.25
N SER A 112 -3.80 -9.38 -0.64
CA SER A 112 -2.91 -10.54 -0.67
C SER A 112 -2.70 -11.04 -2.11
N SER A 113 -1.47 -11.45 -2.39
CA SER A 113 -1.06 -12.01 -3.68
C SER A 113 0.08 -13.00 -3.48
N HIS A 114 -0.21 -14.31 -3.61
CA HIS A 114 0.72 -15.39 -3.26
C HIS A 114 1.28 -15.20 -1.84
N GLN A 115 2.54 -14.80 -1.70
CA GLN A 115 3.24 -14.61 -0.43
C GLN A 115 3.49 -13.13 -0.07
N ASP A 116 2.93 -12.19 -0.83
CA ASP A 116 3.20 -10.75 -0.66
C ASP A 116 1.90 -9.92 -0.70
N TRP A 117 2.04 -8.64 -0.35
CA TRP A 117 0.99 -7.64 -0.37
C TRP A 117 1.12 -6.76 -1.61
N ARG A 118 0.09 -6.76 -2.45
CA ARG A 118 0.03 -5.88 -3.63
C ARG A 118 -0.78 -4.62 -3.33
N PRO A 119 -0.27 -3.42 -3.65
CA PRO A 119 -1.04 -2.20 -3.54
C PRO A 119 -2.35 -2.30 -4.33
N ALA A 120 -3.39 -1.68 -3.80
CA ALA A 120 -4.73 -1.66 -4.36
C ALA A 120 -5.25 -0.21 -4.38
N PRO A 121 -6.20 0.11 -5.27
CA PRO A 121 -6.80 1.44 -5.33
C PRO A 121 -7.68 1.72 -4.10
N GLY A 122 -7.98 2.99 -3.86
CA GLY A 122 -8.92 3.43 -2.84
C GLY A 122 -8.26 3.94 -1.56
N ALA A 123 -7.14 4.67 -1.72
CA ALA A 123 -6.53 5.44 -0.64
C ALA A 123 -7.55 6.42 -0.02
N SER A 124 -7.53 6.57 1.30
CA SER A 124 -8.53 7.35 2.03
C SER A 124 -8.00 7.81 3.39
N PRO A 125 -8.36 9.01 3.88
CA PRO A 125 -8.06 9.43 5.25
C PRO A 125 -8.84 8.62 6.30
N ASP A 126 -10.00 8.05 5.92
CA ASP A 126 -10.76 7.13 6.78
C ASP A 126 -10.25 5.68 6.59
N PRO A 127 -9.72 5.02 7.65
CA PRO A 127 -9.22 3.64 7.58
C PRO A 127 -10.29 2.63 7.19
N ALA A 128 -11.54 2.84 7.62
CA ALA A 128 -12.60 1.88 7.37
C ALA A 128 -13.09 1.94 5.90
N THR A 129 -13.04 3.14 5.30
CA THR A 129 -13.22 3.33 3.86
C THR A 129 -12.10 2.65 3.08
N ALA A 130 -10.83 2.86 3.45
CA ALA A 130 -9.69 2.19 2.80
C ALA A 130 -9.75 0.65 2.92
N TYR A 131 -10.19 0.12 4.05
CA TYR A 131 -10.42 -1.31 4.22
C TYR A 131 -11.53 -1.82 3.31
N SER A 132 -12.64 -1.09 3.21
CA SER A 132 -13.78 -1.47 2.37
C SER A 132 -13.43 -1.46 0.88
N THR A 133 -12.64 -0.49 0.42
CA THR A 133 -12.13 -0.44 -0.96
C THR A 133 -11.16 -1.58 -1.23
N ALA A 134 -10.26 -1.91 -0.28
CA ALA A 134 -9.38 -3.07 -0.36
C ALA A 134 -10.17 -4.38 -0.54
N ARG A 135 -11.26 -4.55 0.23
CA ARG A 135 -12.13 -5.74 0.16
C ARG A 135 -12.77 -5.88 -1.21
N ARG A 136 -13.31 -4.78 -1.76
CA ARG A 136 -13.88 -4.77 -3.13
C ARG A 136 -12.82 -5.08 -4.17
N ALA A 137 -11.63 -4.49 -4.07
CA ALA A 137 -10.52 -4.76 -4.97
C ALA A 137 -10.08 -6.23 -4.92
N ARG A 138 -10.06 -6.85 -3.74
CA ARG A 138 -9.72 -8.27 -3.57
C ARG A 138 -10.74 -9.18 -4.24
N GLN A 139 -12.03 -8.86 -4.10
CA GLN A 139 -13.15 -9.61 -4.69
C GLN A 139 -13.20 -9.49 -6.22
N ALA A 140 -12.86 -8.32 -6.76
CA ALA A 140 -12.83 -8.07 -8.20
C ALA A 140 -11.66 -8.74 -8.91
N ARG A 141 -10.67 -9.26 -8.17
CA ARG A 141 -9.49 -9.90 -8.76
C ARG A 141 -9.84 -11.32 -9.21
N PRO A 142 -9.76 -11.64 -10.51
CA PRO A 142 -10.05 -12.99 -10.97
C PRO A 142 -9.04 -13.96 -10.32
N THR A 143 -9.56 -15.03 -9.73
CA THR A 143 -8.75 -16.17 -9.31
C THR A 143 -8.16 -16.76 -10.58
N ARG A 144 -6.88 -16.51 -10.86
CA ARG A 144 -6.19 -17.30 -11.89
C ARG A 144 -6.05 -18.71 -11.32
N LEU A 145 -6.92 -19.61 -11.80
CA LEU A 145 -6.75 -21.07 -11.71
C LEU A 145 -5.53 -21.49 -12.52
#